data_AF-A0A3M0Y6Z2-F1
#
_entry.id   AF-A0A3M0Y6Z2-F1
#
_cell.length_a   1.000
_cell.length_b   1.000
_cell.length_c   1.000
_cell.angle_alpha   90.00
_cell.angle_beta   90.00
_cell.angle_gamma   90.00
#
_symmetry.space_group_name_H-M   'P 1'
#
loop_
_entity.id
_entity.type
_entity.pdbx_description
1 polymer ?
#
loop_
_entity_poly.entity_id
_entity_poly.type
_entity_poly.pdbx_seq_one_letter_code
_entity_poly.pdbx_strand_id
1 'polypeptide(L)'
;MGALEFAIVMLFVLAMVFIFLAAFVFWLWMLIDSIKRDFKSDGEKIVWVLVIIFLHILGALIYLAVVYLPSKSEHKRRGRS
;
A
#
# COMPACT_ATOMS: atom_id res chain seq x y z
N MET A 1 -32.07 -5.15 -24.51
CA MET A 1 -31.29 -4.35 -23.53
C MET A 1 -31.79 -2.93 -23.61
N GLY A 2 -32.26 -2.36 -22.49
CA GLY A 2 -32.88 -1.03 -22.44
C GLY A 2 -31.88 0.10 -22.17
N ALA A 3 -32.21 1.34 -22.55
CA ALA A 3 -31.34 2.52 -22.31
C ALA A 3 -30.94 2.69 -20.83
N LEU A 4 -31.82 2.32 -19.89
CA LEU A 4 -31.53 2.35 -18.46
C LEU A 4 -30.42 1.37 -18.06
N GLU A 5 -30.41 0.16 -18.64
CA GLU A 5 -29.39 -0.86 -18.35
C GLU A 5 -28.01 -0.39 -18.84
N PHE A 6 -27.95 0.20 -20.04
CA PHE A 6 -26.71 0.78 -20.57
C PHE A 6 -26.17 1.91 -19.68
N ALA A 7 -27.05 2.78 -19.18
CA ALA A 7 -26.64 3.85 -18.27
C ALA A 7 -26.07 3.32 -16.94
N ILE A 8 -26.69 2.29 -16.36
CA ILE A 8 -26.23 1.66 -15.12
C ILE A 8 -24.86 1.00 -15.32
N VAL A 9 -24.68 0.24 -16.41
CA VAL A 9 -23.39 -0.39 -16.73
C VAL A 9 -22.32 0.67 -16.95
N MET A 10 -22.63 1.74 -17.68
CA MET A 10 -21.67 2.82 -17.93
C MET A 10 -21.24 3.53 -16.63
N LEU A 11 -22.19 3.81 -15.73
CA LEU A 11 -21.88 4.38 -14.42
C LEU A 11 -21.00 3.45 -13.57
N PHE A 12 -21.31 2.15 -13.57
CA PHE A 12 -20.53 1.14 -12.85
C PHE A 12 -19.10 1.05 -13.37
N VAL A 13 -18.90 1.05 -14.69
CA VAL A 13 -17.58 1.05 -15.31
C VAL A 13 -16.80 2.31 -14.93
N LEU A 14 -17.43 3.49 -14.99
CA LEU A 14 -16.78 4.74 -14.58
C LEU A 14 -16.36 4.72 -13.11
N ALA A 15 -17.21 4.21 -12.22
CA ALA A 15 -16.88 4.05 -10.81
C ALA A 15 -15.70 3.10 -10.60
N MET A 16 -15.67 1.96 -11.30
CA MET A 16 -14.54 1.02 -11.23
C MET A 16 -13.24 1.64 -11.74
N VAL A 17 -13.27 2.38 -12.84
CA VAL A 17 -12.10 3.09 -13.37
C VAL A 17 -11.57 4.09 -12.35
N PHE A 18 -12.46 4.87 -11.72
CA PHE A 18 -12.07 5.84 -10.71
C PHE A 18 -11.43 5.19 -9.48
N ILE A 19 -12.02 4.10 -8.98
CA ILE A 19 -11.47 3.32 -7.86
C ILE A 19 -10.09 2.76 -8.21
N PHE A 20 -9.94 2.21 -9.42
CA PHE A 20 -8.67 1.65 -9.87
C PHE A 20 -7.59 2.74 -9.98
N LEU A 21 -7.94 3.92 -10.50
CA LEU A 21 -7.04 5.06 -10.58
C LEU A 21 -6.62 5.55 -9.20
N ALA A 22 -7.56 5.66 -8.26
CA ALA A 22 -7.27 6.03 -6.88
C ALA A 22 -6.36 5.02 -6.19
N ALA A 23 -6.61 3.72 -6.36
CA ALA A 23 -5.77 2.65 -5.84
C ALA A 23 -4.36 2.68 -6.44
N PHE A 24 -4.24 3.00 -7.74
CA PHE A 24 -2.95 3.12 -8.42
C PHE A 24 -2.14 4.32 -7.92
N VAL A 25 -2.79 5.48 -7.75
CA VAL A 25 -2.16 6.68 -7.17
C VAL A 25 -1.72 6.41 -5.73
N PHE A 26 -2.56 5.76 -4.93
CA PHE A 26 -2.22 5.36 -3.57
C PHE A 26 -1.02 4.41 -3.53
N TRP A 27 -0.99 3.40 -4.41
CA TRP A 27 0.14 2.48 -4.53
C TRP A 27 1.45 3.19 -4.90
N LEU A 28 1.41 4.11 -5.88
CA LEU A 28 2.57 4.93 -6.24
C LEU A 28 3.04 5.80 -5.09
N TRP A 29 2.12 6.39 -4.34
CA TRP A 29 2.47 7.22 -3.18
C TRP A 29 3.22 6.41 -2.12
N MET A 30 2.80 5.17 -1.84
CA MET A 30 3.50 4.27 -0.92
C MET A 30 4.89 3.86 -1.42
N LEU A 31 5.05 3.67 -2.73
CA LEU A 31 6.35 3.41 -3.35
C LEU A 31 7.29 4.61 -3.21
N ILE A 32 6.78 5.82 -3.41
CA ILE A 32 7.56 7.05 -3.23
C ILE A 32 7.95 7.21 -1.75
N ASP A 33 7.05 6.94 -0.81
CA ASP A 33 7.35 6.98 0.63
C ASP A 33 8.46 5.98 1.00
N SER A 34 8.39 4.74 0.52
CA SER A 34 9.42 3.73 0.77
C SER A 34 10.76 4.05 0.10
N ILE A 35 10.81 4.88 -0.94
CA ILE A 35 12.08 5.31 -1.53
C ILE A 35 12.67 6.50 -0.77
N LYS A 36 11.81 7.43 -0.33
CA LYS A 36 12.21 8.67 0.36
C LYS A 36 12.55 8.48 1.83
N ARG A 37 12.05 7.42 2.47
CA ARG A 37 12.34 7.13 3.88
C ARG A 37 13.79 6.68 4.06
N ASP A 38 14.43 7.19 5.10
CA ASP A 38 15.76 6.74 5.54
C ASP A 38 15.61 5.45 6.35
N PHE A 39 15.86 4.32 5.68
CA PHE A 39 15.99 3.03 6.33
C PHE A 39 17.39 2.88 6.90
N LYS A 40 17.53 2.04 7.93
CA LYS A 40 18.83 1.81 8.60
C LYS A 40 19.84 1.10 7.70
N SER A 41 19.37 0.43 6.64
CA SER A 41 20.21 -0.24 5.66
C SER A 41 19.61 -0.11 4.26
N ASP A 42 20.47 -0.06 3.24
CA ASP A 42 20.06 -0.03 1.83
C ASP A 42 19.29 -1.30 1.44
N GLY A 43 19.63 -2.44 2.04
CA GLY A 43 18.94 -3.71 1.82
C GLY A 43 17.48 -3.67 2.28
N GLU A 44 17.19 -3.02 3.41
CA GLU A 44 15.82 -2.87 3.92
C GLU A 44 14.96 -2.00 2.99
N LYS A 45 15.55 -0.93 2.44
CA LYS A 45 14.88 -0.10 1.42
C LYS A 45 14.52 -0.92 0.18
N ILE A 46 15.45 -1.71 -0.34
CA ILE A 46 15.23 -2.55 -1.53
C ILE A 46 14.13 -3.59 -1.28
N VAL A 47 14.14 -4.25 -0.12
CA VAL A 47 13.10 -5.24 0.24
C VAL A 47 11.72 -4.59 0.27
N TRP A 48 11.56 -3.41 0.88
CA TRP A 48 10.27 -2.74 0.93
C TRP A 48 9.76 -2.32 -0.45
N VAL A 49 10.65 -1.80 -1.30
CA VAL A 49 10.32 -1.48 -2.70
C VAL A 49 9.86 -2.73 -3.45
N LEU A 50 10.57 -3.85 -3.31
CA LEU A 50 10.20 -5.12 -3.94
C LEU A 50 8.85 -5.65 -3.41
N VAL A 51 8.61 -5.59 -2.10
CA VAL A 51 7.33 -6.00 -1.50
C VAL A 51 6.17 -5.18 -2.05
N ILE A 52 6.31 -3.85 -2.12
CA ILE A 52 5.28 -2.95 -2.66
C ILE A 52 5.02 -3.24 -4.14
N ILE A 53 6.07 -3.51 -4.93
CA ILE A 53 5.93 -3.82 -6.37
C ILE A 53 5.30 -5.19 -6.62
N PHE A 54 5.77 -6.25 -5.94
CA PHE A 54 5.29 -7.61 -6.19
C PHE A 54 3.90 -7.87 -5.58
N LEU A 55 3.59 -7.26 -4.43
CA LEU A 55 2.32 -7.51 -3.72
C LEU A 55 1.27 -6.40 -3.98
N HIS A 56 1.58 -5.34 -4.72
CA HIS A 56 0.68 -4.23 -5.02
C HIS A 56 -0.05 -3.71 -3.76
N ILE A 57 -1.39 -3.79 -3.74
CA ILE A 57 -2.23 -3.36 -2.61
C ILE A 57 -1.90 -4.12 -1.33
N LEU A 58 -1.60 -5.44 -1.42
CA LEU A 58 -1.21 -6.24 -0.26
C LEU A 58 0.14 -5.79 0.30
N GLY A 59 1.07 -5.39 -0.57
CA GLY A 59 2.37 -4.86 -0.18
C GLY A 59 2.24 -3.53 0.57
N ALA A 60 1.37 -2.64 0.09
CA ALA A 60 1.03 -1.39 0.76
C ALA A 60 0.36 -1.62 2.13
N LEU A 61 -0.54 -2.61 2.23
CA LEU A 61 -1.22 -2.94 3.49
C LEU A 61 -0.24 -3.50 4.55
N ILE A 62 0.70 -4.34 4.11
CA ILE A 62 1.76 -4.87 4.98
C ILE A 62 2.73 -3.76 5.40
N TYR A 63 3.13 -2.86 4.48
CA TYR A 63 3.94 -1.69 4.83
C TYR A 63 3.23 -0.82 5.86
N LEU A 64 1.94 -0.51 5.67
CA LEU A 64 1.15 0.23 6.64
C LEU A 64 1.16 -0.47 8.02
N ALA A 65 0.94 -1.78 8.04
CA ALA A 65 0.89 -2.54 9.29
C ALA A 65 2.24 -2.61 10.02
N VAL A 66 3.35 -2.81 9.31
CA VAL A 66 4.67 -2.97 9.95
C VAL A 66 5.31 -1.63 10.28
N VAL A 67 5.11 -0.63 9.42
CA VAL A 67 5.83 0.63 9.49
C VAL A 67 5.04 1.70 10.25
N TYR A 68 3.71 1.64 10.25
CA TYR A 68 2.86 2.61 10.96
C TYR A 68 2.15 2.04 12.19
N LEU A 69 1.93 0.72 12.32
CA LEU A 69 1.46 0.18 13.60
C LEU A 69 2.67 -0.11 14.50
N PRO A 70 2.78 0.55 15.66
CA PRO A 70 3.80 0.20 16.63
C PRO A 70 3.48 -1.19 17.19
N SER A 71 4.24 -2.20 16.75
CA SER A 71 4.25 -3.51 17.39
C SER A 71 4.64 -3.32 18.86
N LYS A 72 3.67 -3.47 19.75
CA LYS A 72 3.79 -3.20 21.18
C LYS A 72 4.56 -4.29 21.94
N SER A 73 5.58 -4.92 21.34
CA SER A 73 6.31 -6.06 21.92
C SER A 73 7.75 -5.76 22.36
N GLU A 74 8.20 -4.51 22.33
CA GLU A 74 9.57 -4.16 22.76
C GLU A 74 9.73 -3.84 24.26
N HIS A 75 8.73 -4.11 25.10
CA HIS A 75 8.80 -3.77 26.53
C HIS A 75 9.56 -4.77 27.42
N LYS A 76 10.37 -5.71 26.88
CA LYS A 76 11.02 -6.72 27.77
C LYS A 76 12.42 -7.24 27.43
N ARG A 77 13.21 -6.56 26.58
CA ARG A 77 14.62 -6.99 26.32
C ARG A 77 15.71 -5.98 26.68
N ARG A 78 15.35 -4.79 27.17
CA ARG A 78 16.31 -3.73 27.52
C ARG A 78 16.70 -3.63 29.01
N GLY A 79 16.28 -4.59 29.84
CA GLY A 79 16.55 -4.60 31.29
C GLY A 79 17.53 -5.69 31.74
N ARG A 80 18.41 -6.20 30.87
CA ARG A 80 19.37 -7.25 31.24
C ARG A 80 20.64 -7.16 30.40
N SER A 81 21.44 -6.13 30.63
CA SER A 81 22.88 -6.09 30.37
C SER A 81 23.50 -5.02 31.24
#